data_AF-A0A9W7LC08-F1
#
_entry.id   AF-A0A9W7LC08-F1
#
_cell.length_a   1.000
_cell.length_b   1.000
_cell.length_c   1.000
_cell.angle_alpha   90.00
_cell.angle_beta   90.00
_cell.angle_gamma   90.00
#
_symmetry.space_group_name_H-M   'P 1'
#
loop_
_entity.id
_entity.type
_entity.pdbx_description
1 polymer ?
#
loop_
_entity_poly.entity_id
_entity_poly.type
_entity_poly.pdbx_seq_one_letter_code
_entity_poly.pdbx_strand_id
1 'polypeptide(L)'
;MFAPLLFALIPVALCADKTLTQELCVDCSKTELCDKSAQSITYDVPESKCYNPQEQFPDDNGEVWGDFDMMDVCNERTLTRTFYSSTDGSCTNATDSYKLVYETCLGPFGETYPWGVFSCI
;
A
#
# COMPACT_ATOMS: atom_id res chain seq x y z
N MET A 1 -44.69 15.14 34.51
CA MET A 1 -44.49 15.07 33.05
C MET A 1 -43.00 15.20 32.80
N PHE A 2 -42.30 14.11 32.53
CA PHE A 2 -40.86 14.09 32.25
C PHE A 2 -40.68 13.74 30.78
N ALA A 3 -40.04 14.64 30.02
CA ALA A 3 -39.68 14.39 28.63
C ALA A 3 -38.42 13.50 28.58
N PRO A 4 -38.35 12.50 27.71
CA PRO A 4 -37.13 11.70 27.56
C PRO A 4 -36.10 12.46 26.73
N LEU A 5 -34.87 12.50 27.24
CA LEU A 5 -33.68 12.94 26.51
C LEU A 5 -33.45 11.99 25.33
N LEU A 6 -33.65 12.51 24.12
CA LEU A 6 -33.23 11.87 22.88
C LEU A 6 -31.69 11.92 22.83
N PHE A 7 -31.03 10.79 23.05
CA PHE A 7 -29.62 10.65 22.71
C PHE A 7 -29.49 10.73 21.19
N ALA A 8 -28.93 11.82 20.70
CA ALA A 8 -28.52 11.92 19.31
C ALA A 8 -27.38 10.92 19.07
N LEU A 9 -27.67 9.85 18.32
CA LEU A 9 -26.65 9.02 17.71
C LEU A 9 -25.92 9.88 16.67
N ILE A 10 -24.74 10.36 17.03
CA ILE A 10 -23.81 10.94 16.08
C ILE A 10 -23.42 9.80 15.14
N PRO A 11 -23.68 9.88 13.83
CA PRO A 11 -23.09 8.93 12.91
C PRO A 11 -21.59 9.21 12.96
N VAL A 12 -20.83 8.30 13.56
CA VAL A 12 -19.40 8.19 13.30
C VAL A 12 -19.33 8.08 11.78
N ALA A 13 -18.86 9.14 11.12
CA ALA A 13 -18.54 9.05 9.71
C ALA A 13 -17.51 7.93 9.61
N LEU A 14 -17.97 6.79 9.13
CA LEU A 14 -17.12 5.71 8.68
C LEU A 14 -16.39 6.32 7.49
N CYS A 15 -15.23 6.94 7.74
CA CYS A 15 -14.28 7.19 6.67
C CYS A 15 -14.09 5.82 6.03
N ALA A 16 -14.52 5.66 4.78
CA ALA A 16 -14.25 4.42 4.06
C ALA A 16 -12.73 4.25 4.10
N ASP A 17 -12.26 3.15 4.72
CA ASP A 17 -10.85 2.79 4.65
C ASP A 17 -10.51 2.67 3.17
N LYS A 18 -9.61 3.53 2.69
CA LYS A 18 -9.16 3.45 1.29
C LYS A 18 -8.46 2.12 1.11
N THR A 19 -8.74 1.45 -0.01
CA THR A 19 -8.04 0.21 -0.35
C THR A 19 -6.88 0.57 -1.26
N LEU A 20 -5.65 0.34 -0.79
CA LEU A 20 -4.44 0.49 -1.59
C LEU A 20 -4.11 -0.84 -2.24
N THR A 21 -4.07 -0.86 -3.56
CA THR A 21 -3.67 -2.03 -4.34
C THR A 21 -2.36 -1.73 -5.06
N GLN A 22 -1.42 -2.68 -5.00
CA GLN A 22 -0.18 -2.67 -5.75
C GLN A 22 -0.10 -3.90 -6.63
N GLU A 23 0.05 -3.71 -7.93
CA GLU A 23 0.35 -4.78 -8.89
C GLU A 23 1.82 -4.71 -9.28
N LEU A 24 2.56 -5.81 -9.14
CA LEU A 24 3.93 -5.96 -9.61
C LEU A 24 4.01 -6.90 -10.80
N CYS A 25 4.88 -6.63 -11.76
CA CYS A 25 4.97 -7.37 -13.02
C CYS A 25 6.39 -7.45 -13.60
N VAL A 26 6.59 -8.45 -14.46
CA VAL A 26 7.87 -8.70 -15.16
C VAL A 26 8.14 -7.69 -16.27
N ASP A 27 7.09 -7.24 -16.97
CA ASP A 27 7.16 -6.30 -18.07
C ASP A 27 6.06 -5.26 -17.95
N CYS A 28 6.38 -4.05 -18.40
CA CYS A 28 5.49 -2.92 -18.38
C CYS A 28 5.69 -2.06 -19.62
N SER A 29 4.61 -1.84 -20.36
CA SER A 29 4.67 -0.96 -21.52
C SER A 29 4.63 0.50 -21.09
N LYS A 30 5.27 1.41 -21.84
CA LYS A 30 5.25 2.85 -21.51
C LYS A 30 3.85 3.49 -21.62
N THR A 31 2.88 2.77 -22.16
CA THR A 31 1.55 3.27 -22.53
C THR A 31 0.40 2.56 -21.82
N GLU A 32 0.64 1.39 -21.24
CA GLU A 32 -0.35 0.62 -20.47
C GLU A 32 0.26 0.21 -19.14
N LEU A 33 -0.59 -0.13 -18.18
CA LEU A 33 -0.27 -0.68 -16.86
C LEU A 33 0.59 -1.96 -16.99
N CYS A 34 0.76 -2.74 -15.92
CA CYS A 34 1.36 -4.07 -16.03
C CYS A 34 0.75 -4.86 -17.22
N ASP A 35 1.61 -5.41 -18.07
CA ASP A 35 1.15 -6.14 -19.26
C ASP A 35 0.37 -7.38 -18.79
N LYS A 36 -0.94 -7.42 -19.08
CA LYS A 36 -1.83 -8.51 -18.68
C LYS A 36 -1.51 -9.85 -19.35
N SER A 37 -0.66 -9.84 -20.38
CA SER A 37 -0.14 -11.06 -20.99
C SER A 37 1.11 -11.60 -20.29
N ALA A 38 1.70 -10.81 -19.39
CA ALA A 38 2.86 -11.15 -18.60
C ALA A 38 2.47 -11.62 -17.18
N GLN A 39 3.42 -12.22 -16.45
CA GLN A 39 3.18 -12.63 -15.06
C GLN A 39 3.13 -11.39 -14.16
N SER A 40 2.03 -11.25 -13.42
CA SER A 40 1.85 -10.23 -12.39
C SER A 40 1.37 -10.82 -11.06
N ILE A 41 1.67 -10.11 -9.99
CA ILE A 41 1.23 -10.40 -8.62
C ILE A 41 0.62 -9.14 -8.02
N THR A 42 -0.44 -9.30 -7.24
CA THR A 42 -1.20 -8.17 -6.68
C THR A 42 -1.25 -8.26 -5.17
N TYR A 43 -1.05 -7.12 -4.52
CA TYR A 43 -1.06 -6.97 -3.07
C TYR A 43 -2.11 -5.96 -2.64
N ASP A 44 -2.87 -6.33 -1.61
CA ASP A 44 -3.66 -5.41 -0.82
C ASP A 44 -2.78 -4.89 0.32
N VAL A 45 -2.39 -3.63 0.21
CA VAL A 45 -1.42 -3.01 1.13
C VAL A 45 -2.18 -2.25 2.22
N PRO A 46 -1.78 -2.38 3.50
CA PRO A 46 -2.38 -1.62 4.59
C PRO A 46 -2.18 -0.10 4.42
N GLU A 47 -3.24 0.61 4.02
CA GLU A 47 -3.22 2.07 3.88
C GLU A 47 -3.17 2.76 5.25
N SER A 48 -2.30 3.76 5.36
CA SER A 48 -2.06 4.58 6.56
C SER A 48 -1.79 3.76 7.83
N LYS A 49 -1.26 2.54 7.67
CA LYS A 49 -0.90 1.64 8.77
C LYS A 49 0.55 1.21 8.59
N CYS A 50 1.26 1.14 9.70
CA CYS A 50 2.56 0.49 9.71
C CYS A 50 2.39 -1.02 9.57
N TYR A 51 3.25 -1.66 8.78
CA TYR A 51 3.28 -3.11 8.66
C TYR A 51 4.69 -3.60 8.32
N ASN A 52 4.97 -4.86 8.68
CA ASN A 52 6.11 -5.59 8.15
C ASN A 52 5.67 -6.42 6.93
N PRO A 53 6.25 -6.22 5.73
CA PRO A 53 5.84 -6.96 4.54
C PRO A 53 5.97 -8.48 4.64
N GLN A 54 6.96 -9.00 5.38
CA GLN A 54 7.15 -10.44 5.54
C GLN A 54 6.02 -11.08 6.36
N GLU A 55 5.49 -10.34 7.35
CA GLU A 55 4.35 -10.78 8.15
C GLU A 55 3.03 -10.60 7.38
N GLN A 56 2.93 -9.53 6.60
CA GLN A 56 1.72 -9.18 5.85
C GLN A 56 1.52 -10.07 4.60
N PHE A 57 2.61 -10.48 3.94
CA PHE A 57 2.60 -11.26 2.70
C PHE A 57 3.43 -12.55 2.86
N PRO A 58 3.04 -13.47 3.76
CA PRO A 58 3.85 -14.65 4.09
C PRO A 58 4.03 -15.62 2.91
N ASP A 59 3.11 -15.59 1.93
CA ASP A 59 3.13 -16.49 0.78
C ASP A 59 4.26 -16.17 -0.22
N ASP A 60 4.82 -14.95 -0.17
CA ASP A 60 5.91 -14.52 -1.05
C ASP A 60 7.29 -15.01 -0.62
N ASN A 61 7.40 -15.59 0.59
CA ASN A 61 8.66 -16.07 1.18
C ASN A 61 9.83 -15.06 1.14
N GLY A 62 9.52 -13.75 1.13
CA GLY A 62 10.51 -12.68 1.06
C GLY A 62 11.18 -12.47 -0.29
N GLU A 63 10.64 -13.04 -1.37
CA GLU A 63 11.19 -12.86 -2.72
C GLU A 63 11.00 -11.43 -3.24
N VAL A 64 9.84 -10.84 -2.93
CA VAL A 64 9.42 -9.54 -3.46
C VAL A 64 9.75 -8.40 -2.51
N TRP A 65 9.65 -8.65 -1.21
CA TRP A 65 9.71 -7.63 -0.18
C TRP A 65 10.95 -7.79 0.70
N GLY A 66 11.48 -6.67 1.19
CA GLY A 66 12.53 -6.65 2.21
C GLY A 66 12.00 -6.96 3.63
N ASP A 67 12.90 -6.94 4.59
CA ASP A 67 12.63 -7.16 6.02
C ASP A 67 12.21 -5.89 6.78
N PHE A 68 12.35 -4.72 6.16
CA PHE A 68 12.02 -3.41 6.71
C PHE A 68 10.52 -3.17 6.85
N ASP A 69 10.13 -2.45 7.90
CA ASP A 69 8.78 -1.95 8.07
C ASP A 69 8.46 -0.84 7.05
N MET A 70 7.20 -0.80 6.64
CA MET A 70 6.69 0.16 5.67
C MET A 70 5.41 0.82 6.15
N MET A 71 5.21 2.05 5.70
CA MET A 71 3.91 2.72 5.78
C MET A 71 3.61 3.42 4.48
N ASP A 72 2.39 3.19 4.01
CA ASP A 72 1.90 3.66 2.72
C ASP A 72 0.69 4.58 2.93
N VAL A 73 0.80 5.82 2.45
CA VAL A 73 -0.25 6.83 2.63
C VAL A 73 -0.78 7.30 1.29
N CYS A 74 -2.09 7.16 1.10
CA CYS A 74 -2.75 7.54 -0.13
C CYS A 74 -3.09 9.03 -0.18
N ASN A 75 -2.55 9.73 -1.19
CA ASN A 75 -2.91 11.11 -1.50
C ASN A 75 -3.85 11.15 -2.72
N GLU A 76 -4.13 12.34 -3.26
CA GLU A 76 -5.07 12.48 -4.39
C GLU A 76 -4.57 11.83 -5.69
N ARG A 77 -3.26 11.82 -5.94
CA ARG A 77 -2.65 11.32 -7.18
C ARG A 77 -1.40 10.46 -6.99
N THR A 78 -0.95 10.33 -5.74
CA THR A 78 0.31 9.69 -5.42
C THR A 78 0.20 8.89 -4.13
N LEU A 79 0.85 7.74 -4.11
CA LEU A 79 1.20 7.01 -2.91
C LEU A 79 2.49 7.61 -2.31
N THR A 80 2.50 7.88 -1.01
CA THR A 80 3.75 8.12 -0.29
C THR A 80 4.12 6.85 0.46
N ARG A 81 5.19 6.19 0.04
CA ARG A 81 5.77 5.02 0.72
C ARG A 81 6.93 5.47 1.59
N THR A 82 6.90 5.10 2.85
CA THR A 82 8.00 5.37 3.79
C THR A 82 8.56 4.05 4.31
N PHE A 83 9.88 3.94 4.34
CA PHE A 83 10.62 2.80 4.86
C PHE A 83 11.21 3.14 6.22
N TYR A 84 11.25 2.15 7.10
CA TYR A 84 11.75 2.28 8.46
C TYR A 84 12.79 1.21 8.75
N SER A 85 13.78 1.52 9.58
CA SER A 85 14.81 0.52 9.92
C SER A 85 14.32 -0.56 10.88
N SER A 86 13.13 -0.40 11.47
CA SER A 86 12.48 -1.44 12.27
C SER A 86 11.96 -2.58 11.39
N THR A 87 11.74 -3.74 12.01
CA THR A 87 11.33 -4.98 11.32
C THR A 87 10.22 -5.71 12.10
N ASP A 88 9.49 -4.99 12.95
CA ASP A 88 8.51 -5.52 13.92
C ASP A 88 7.13 -4.88 13.78
N GLY A 89 6.88 -4.17 12.67
CA GLY A 89 5.67 -3.41 12.43
C GLY A 89 5.52 -2.16 13.30
N SER A 90 6.60 -1.67 13.94
CA SER A 90 6.55 -0.47 14.78
C SER A 90 6.77 0.84 14.01
N CYS A 91 7.39 0.79 12.83
CA CYS A 91 7.78 1.94 12.02
C CYS A 91 8.61 2.96 12.83
N THR A 92 9.68 2.48 13.45
CA THR A 92 10.64 3.33 14.16
C THR A 92 11.86 3.64 13.28
N ASN A 93 12.35 4.88 13.37
CA ASN A 93 13.47 5.42 12.57
C ASN A 93 13.24 5.34 11.05
N ALA A 94 12.47 6.29 10.50
CA ALA A 94 12.29 6.42 9.06
C ALA A 94 13.64 6.63 8.35
N THR A 95 13.89 5.87 7.27
CA THR A 95 15.12 5.93 6.49
C THR A 95 14.91 6.63 5.15
N ASP A 96 13.86 6.25 4.44
CA ASP A 96 13.60 6.67 3.07
C ASP A 96 12.10 6.93 2.84
N SER A 97 11.79 7.82 1.90
CA SER A 97 10.41 8.10 1.50
C SER A 97 10.33 8.43 0.02
N TYR A 98 9.36 7.82 -0.66
CA TYR A 98 9.15 7.95 -2.11
C TYR A 98 7.71 8.34 -2.42
N LYS A 99 7.54 9.21 -3.41
CA LYS A 99 6.24 9.56 -3.98
C LYS A 99 6.05 8.80 -5.28
N LEU A 100 5.11 7.87 -5.28
CA LEU A 100 4.80 6.97 -6.37
C LEU A 100 3.51 7.45 -7.04
N VAL A 101 3.57 7.80 -8.32
CA VAL A 101 2.40 8.28 -9.07
C VAL A 101 1.48 7.10 -9.40
N TYR A 102 0.18 7.28 -9.18
CA TYR A 102 -0.80 6.24 -9.52
C TYR A 102 -0.87 5.98 -11.03
N GLU A 103 -1.34 4.78 -11.39
CA GLU A 103 -1.57 4.37 -12.79
C GLU A 103 -0.34 4.54 -13.70
N THR A 104 0.84 4.66 -13.08
CA THR A 104 2.12 4.82 -13.76
C THR A 104 2.95 3.61 -13.41
N CYS A 105 3.65 3.08 -14.41
CA CYS A 105 4.57 2.00 -14.17
C CYS A 105 5.90 2.51 -13.63
N LEU A 106 6.23 2.09 -12.42
CA LEU A 106 7.41 2.51 -11.68
C LEU A 106 8.30 1.31 -11.39
N GLY A 107 9.59 1.54 -11.19
CA GLY A 107 10.54 0.47 -10.90
C GLY A 107 11.99 0.92 -11.13
N PRO A 108 12.96 0.05 -10.81
CA PRO A 108 12.77 -1.34 -10.37
C PRO A 108 12.45 -1.50 -8.87
N PHE A 109 11.62 -2.48 -8.50
CA PHE A 109 11.27 -2.84 -7.10
C PHE A 109 11.83 -4.20 -6.63
N GLY A 110 12.24 -5.08 -7.54
CA GLY A 110 12.79 -6.41 -7.25
C GLY A 110 13.36 -7.07 -8.51
N GLU A 111 13.99 -8.24 -8.37
CA GLU A 111 14.56 -8.97 -9.51
C GLU A 111 13.48 -9.69 -10.33
N THR A 112 12.57 -10.41 -9.66
CA THR A 112 11.52 -11.20 -10.33
C THR A 112 10.42 -10.30 -10.90
N TYR A 113 9.94 -9.31 -10.14
CA TYR A 113 8.92 -8.35 -10.56
C TYR A 113 9.45 -6.92 -10.43
N PRO A 114 10.24 -6.44 -11.40
CA PRO A 114 10.87 -5.13 -11.30
C PRO A 114 9.87 -3.98 -11.40
N TRP A 115 8.74 -4.15 -12.07
CA TRP A 115 7.82 -3.04 -12.32
C TRP A 115 6.60 -3.11 -11.42
N GLY A 116 6.05 -1.95 -11.07
CA GLY A 116 4.87 -1.84 -10.21
C GLY A 116 3.94 -0.71 -10.59
N VAL A 117 2.64 -0.95 -10.43
CA VAL A 117 1.58 0.03 -10.59
C VAL A 117 0.71 0.08 -9.33
N PHE A 118 0.26 1.28 -8.98
CA PHE A 118 -0.39 1.57 -7.70
C PHE A 118 -1.74 2.25 -7.93
N SER A 119 -2.74 1.88 -7.14
CA SER A 119 -4.06 2.50 -7.12
C SER A 119 -4.59 2.59 -5.69
N CYS A 120 -5.41 3.61 -5.43
CA CYS A 120 -6.05 3.76 -4.14
C CYS A 120 -7.51 4.19 -4.34
N ILE A 121 -8.45 3.38 -3.87
CA ILE A 121 -9.89 3.52 -4.11
C ILE A 121 -10.69 3.65 -2.81
#